data_AF-A0A916GEJ8-F1
#
_entry.id   AF-A0A916GEJ8-F1
#
_cell.length_a   1.000
_cell.length_b   1.000
_cell.length_c   1.000
_cell.angle_alpha   90.00
_cell.angle_beta   90.00
_cell.angle_gamma   90.00
#
_symmetry.space_group_name_H-M   'P 1'
#
loop_
_entity.id
_entity.type
_entity.pdbx_description
1 polymer ?
#
loop_
_entity_poly.entity_id
_entity_poly.type
_entity_poly.pdbx_seq_one_letter_code
_entity_poly.pdbx_strand_id
1 'polypeptide(L)' 'GVILPATLTFNTGAPEIMETVAGACRYRLKGEAEWKSVSAGQSFNVPGNSSFDIEVSGEPDHYVCHFG' A
#
# COMPACT_ATOMS: atom_id res chain seq x y z
N GLY A 1 2.66 3.96 -9.30
CA GLY A 1 1.44 4.71 -9.65
C GLY A 1 1.31 5.91 -8.73
N VAL A 2 0.13 6.53 -8.74
CA VAL A 2 -0.23 7.62 -7.82
C VAL A 2 -1.61 7.33 -7.24
N ILE A 3 -1.77 7.50 -5.92
CA ILE A 3 -3.04 7.37 -5.21
C ILE A 3 -3.39 8.73 -4.61
N LEU A 4 -4.49 9.32 -5.06
CA LEU A 4 -5.06 10.54 -4.49
C LEU A 4 -5.81 10.22 -3.18
N PRO A 5 -6.19 11.24 -2.37
CA PRO A 5 -6.92 11.01 -1.14
C PRO A 5 -8.15 10.13 -1.31
N ALA A 6 -8.08 8.92 -0.76
CA ALA A 6 -9.07 7.86 -0.90
C ALA A 6 -8.77 6.73 0.08
N THR A 7 -9.79 5.89 0.31
CA THR A 7 -9.64 4.57 0.94
C THR A 7 -10.01 3.52 -0.10
N LEU A 8 -9.08 2.62 -0.41
CA LEU A 8 -9.21 1.63 -1.47
C LEU A 8 -8.77 0.25 -0.99
N THR A 9 -9.30 -0.80 -1.61
CA THR A 9 -8.85 -2.18 -1.42
C THR A 9 -8.24 -2.70 -2.72
N PHE A 10 -7.03 -3.23 -2.64
CA PHE A 10 -6.31 -3.85 -3.75
C PHE A 10 -6.22 -5.36 -3.53
N ASN A 11 -6.38 -6.14 -4.60
CA ASN A 11 -6.23 -7.59 -4.59
C ASN A 11 -4.92 -7.98 -5.27
N THR A 12 -4.26 -9.03 -4.76
CA THR A 12 -3.00 -9.53 -5.30
C THR A 12 -3.16 -10.96 -5.81
N GLY A 13 -2.63 -11.22 -7.00
CA GLY A 13 -2.49 -12.58 -7.53
C GLY A 13 -1.16 -13.19 -7.13
N ALA A 14 -0.06 -12.56 -7.56
CA ALA A 14 1.29 -12.85 -7.10
C ALA A 14 1.64 -12.02 -5.86
N PRO A 15 2.68 -12.36 -5.08
CA PRO A 15 3.16 -11.48 -4.04
C PRO A 15 3.74 -10.18 -4.62
N GLU A 16 3.62 -9.12 -3.83
CA GLU A 16 3.99 -7.76 -4.23
C GLU A 16 4.78 -7.06 -3.12
N ILE A 17 5.74 -6.22 -3.50
CA ILE A 17 6.38 -5.26 -2.61
C ILE A 17 5.93 -3.86 -3.03
N MET A 18 5.25 -3.18 -2.10
CA MET A 18 4.76 -1.83 -2.30
C MET A 18 5.74 -0.85 -1.67
N GLU A 19 6.32 0.03 -2.49
CA GLU A 19 7.28 1.06 -2.07
C GLU A 19 6.67 2.44 -2.25
N THR A 20 6.61 3.25 -1.20
CA THR A 20 6.24 4.66 -1.31
C THR A 20 7.48 5.47 -1.67
N VAL A 21 7.46 6.17 -2.80
CA VAL A 21 8.57 7.02 -3.27
C VAL A 21 8.35 8.51 -2.97
N ALA A 22 7.10 8.94 -2.79
CA ALA A 22 6.76 10.29 -2.30
C ALA A 22 5.38 10.29 -1.63
N GLY A 23 5.15 11.23 -0.70
CA GLY A 23 3.94 11.27 0.11
C GLY A 23 3.96 10.25 1.25
N ALA A 24 2.77 9.88 1.72
CA ALA A 24 2.57 8.86 2.74
C ALA A 24 1.15 8.30 2.69
N CYS A 25 1.01 7.06 3.14
CA CYS A 25 -0.30 6.43 3.30
C CYS A 25 -0.32 5.54 4.56
N ARG A 26 -1.50 5.03 4.87
CA ARG A 26 -1.65 3.90 5.79
C ARG A 26 -2.15 2.69 5.04
N TYR A 27 -1.68 1.51 5.42
CA TYR A 27 -2.12 0.26 4.84
C TYR A 27 -2.52 -0.74 5.92
N ARG A 28 -3.32 -1.72 5.54
CA ARG A 28 -3.70 -2.85 6.40
C ARG A 28 -3.78 -4.11 5.56
N LEU A 29 -3.05 -5.15 5.95
CA LEU A 29 -3.09 -6.42 5.23
C LEU A 29 -4.35 -7.21 5.59
N LYS A 30 -4.82 -8.04 4.66
CA LYS A 30 -5.93 -8.96 4.89
C LYS A 30 -5.70 -9.79 6.17
N GLY A 31 -6.65 -9.71 7.10
CA GLY A 31 -6.61 -10.44 8.37
C GLY A 31 -5.94 -9.68 9.53
N GLU A 32 -5.29 -8.54 9.25
CA GLU A 32 -4.81 -7.64 10.30
C GLU A 32 -5.92 -6.69 10.75
N ALA A 33 -5.96 -6.36 12.04
CA ALA A 33 -6.89 -5.36 12.57
C ALA A 33 -6.32 -3.94 12.49
N GLU A 34 -5.00 -3.83 12.60
CA GLU A 34 -4.30 -2.56 12.76
C GLU A 34 -3.81 -1.98 11.44
N TRP A 35 -3.96 -0.67 11.32
CA TRP A 35 -3.45 0.11 10.20
C TRP A 35 -2.02 0.59 10.48
N LYS A 36 -1.12 0.31 9.55
CA LYS A 36 0.31 0.66 9.60
C LYS A 36 0.58 1.85 8.68
N SER A 37 1.46 2.76 9.08
CA SER A 37 1.86 3.90 8.24
C SER A 37 3.09 3.56 7.40
N VAL A 38 3.16 4.10 6.20
CA VAL A 38 4.33 4.02 5.31
C VAL A 38 4.55 5.37 4.64
N SER A 39 5.79 5.82 4.57
CA SER A 39 6.19 7.09 3.97
C SER A 39 7.30 6.91 2.93
N ALA A 40 7.66 8.00 2.26
CA ALA A 40 8.72 8.03 1.25
C ALA A 40 10.00 7.28 1.68
N GLY A 41 10.45 6.36 0.85
CA GLY A 41 11.62 5.50 1.07
C GLY A 41 11.33 4.22 1.86
N GLN A 42 10.08 3.98 2.27
CA GLN A 42 9.67 2.76 2.96
C GLN A 42 8.87 1.83 2.06
N SER A 43 8.82 0.56 2.44
CA SER A 43 8.09 -0.47 1.69
C SER A 43 7.43 -1.48 2.60
N PHE A 44 6.44 -2.20 2.08
CA PHE A 44 5.81 -3.33 2.74
C PHE A 44 5.54 -4.50 1.77
N ASN A 45 5.53 -5.71 2.31
CA ASN A 45 5.26 -6.93 1.54
C ASN A 45 3.78 -7.29 1.63
N VAL A 46 3.21 -7.69 0.50
CA VAL A 46 1.85 -8.21 0.38
C VAL A 46 1.91 -9.64 -0.14
N PRO A 47 1.36 -10.63 0.58
CA PRO A 47 1.29 -12.00 0.09
C PRO A 47 0.50 -12.11 -1.22
N GLY A 48 0.82 -13.11 -2.05
CA GLY A 48 -0.02 -13.47 -3.19
C GLY A 48 -1.35 -14.08 -2.77
N ASN A 49 -2.33 -14.10 -3.69
CA ASN A 49 -3.71 -14.52 -3.44
C ASN A 49 -4.34 -13.84 -2.21
N SER A 50 -4.03 -12.55 -2.01
CA SER A 50 -4.42 -11.78 -0.83
C SER A 50 -5.01 -10.44 -1.23
N SER A 51 -5.12 -9.54 -0.27
CA SER A 51 -5.51 -8.16 -0.45
C SER A 51 -4.90 -7.26 0.62
N PHE A 52 -4.90 -5.97 0.36
CA PHE A 52 -4.60 -4.94 1.34
C PHE A 52 -5.50 -3.73 1.14
N ASP A 53 -5.84 -3.08 2.25
CA ASP A 53 -6.48 -1.77 2.24
C ASP A 53 -5.39 -0.70 2.27
N ILE A 54 -5.63 0.41 1.59
CA ILE A 54 -4.78 1.61 1.63
C ILE A 54 -5.66 2.84 1.86
N GLU A 55 -5.16 3.76 2.69
CA GLU A 55 -5.78 5.04 2.98
C GLU A 55 -4.76 6.15 2.77
N VAL A 56 -5.11 7.09 1.88
CA VAL A 56 -4.39 8.34 1.67
C VAL A 56 -5.30 9.48 2.13
N SER A 57 -4.85 10.29 3.07
CA SER A 57 -5.66 11.38 3.65
C SER A 57 -5.15 12.78 3.30
N GLY A 58 -3.92 12.89 2.76
CA GLY A 58 -3.20 14.14 2.58
C GLY A 58 -2.58 14.28 1.19
N GLU A 59 -1.28 14.51 1.13
CA GLU A 59 -0.58 14.57 -0.16
C GLU A 59 -0.70 13.22 -0.91
N PRO A 60 -0.78 13.24 -2.25
CA PRO A 60 -0.83 12.01 -3.04
C PRO A 60 0.32 11.05 -2.71
N ASP A 61 0.00 9.77 -2.58
CA ASP A 61 0.99 8.71 -2.41
C ASP A 61 1.50 8.29 -3.80
N HIS A 62 2.79 8.50 -4.04
CA HIS A 62 3.48 8.02 -5.22
C HIS A 62 4.16 6.70 -4.85
N TYR A 63 3.84 5.64 -5.57
CA TYR A 63 4.34 4.30 -5.22
C TYR A 63 4.97 3.57 -6.42
N VAL A 64 5.81 2.59 -6.13
CA VAL A 64 6.26 1.56 -7.06
C VAL A 64 5.75 0.22 -6.53
N CYS A 65 5.15 -0.59 -7.41
CA CYS A 65 4.78 -1.97 -7.10
C CYS A 65 5.79 -2.88 -7.81
N HIS A 66 6.45 -3.73 -7.03
CA HIS A 66 7.39 -4.73 -7.51
C HIS A 66 6.71 -6.10 -7.41
N PHE A 67 6.70 -6.87 -8.49
CA PHE A 67 6.20 -8.25 -8.49
C PHE A 67 7.31 -9.22 -8.12
N GLY A 68 7.06 -10.15 -7.19
CA GLY A 68 8.04 -11.16 -6.75
C GLY A 68 7.48 -12.15 -5.75
#